data_AF-A0A2W6ZKB8-F1
#
_entry.id   AF-A0A2W6ZKB8-F1
#
_cell.length_a   1.000
_cell.length_b   1.000
_cell.length_c   1.000
_cell.angle_alpha   90.00
_cell.angle_beta   90.00
_cell.angle_gamma   90.00
#
_symmetry.space_group_name_H-M   'P 1'
#
loop_
_entity.id
_entity.type
_entity.pdbx_description
1 polymer ?
#
loop_
_entity_poly.entity_id
_entity_poly.type
_entity_poly.pdbx_seq_one_letter_code
_entity_poly.pdbx_strand_id
1 'polypeptide(L)'
;MPLASVQPTIQRPTFDIAVSPSPQSESGDNNTALLNCLRSGQLHSLPADCQGGLIILKSFYADFAGAGAAIGGEFDRHCTAVYTIGSVRLERRTSRVEREETLQTRIAYAEKLADITQVAVPLRRGGLIVDYLSQWLPAELAMTIPQELIGKLVGVLPVTVKLAGRSRQQGTGEMPTMIAPLRMV
;
A
#
# COMPACT_ATOMS: atom_id res chain seq x y z
N MET A 1 46.95 16.98 -13.68
CA MET A 1 46.24 15.75 -14.07
C MET A 1 45.47 15.25 -12.85
N PRO A 2 44.12 15.22 -12.84
CA PRO A 2 43.38 14.67 -11.70
C PRO A 2 43.09 13.18 -11.91
N LEU A 3 43.27 12.39 -10.84
CA LEU A 3 42.95 10.97 -10.76
C LEU A 3 41.42 10.78 -10.82
N ALA A 4 40.96 10.02 -11.81
CA ALA A 4 39.57 9.59 -11.90
C ALA A 4 39.30 8.52 -10.83
N SER A 5 38.39 8.84 -9.91
CA SER A 5 37.86 7.90 -8.92
C SER A 5 36.89 6.95 -9.63
N VAL A 6 37.31 5.70 -9.83
CA VAL A 6 36.47 4.62 -10.35
C VAL A 6 35.66 4.07 -9.18
N GLN A 7 34.38 4.42 -9.11
CA GLN A 7 33.45 3.75 -8.20
C GLN A 7 33.09 2.37 -8.76
N PRO A 8 33.11 1.30 -7.94
CA PRO A 8 32.71 -0.02 -8.40
C PRO A 8 31.19 -0.06 -8.60
N THR A 9 30.76 -0.37 -9.82
CA THR A 9 29.39 -0.71 -10.18
C THR A 9 29.00 -2.00 -9.45
N ILE A 10 28.37 -1.86 -8.28
CA ILE A 10 27.77 -3.00 -7.57
C ILE A 10 26.49 -3.37 -8.31
N GLN A 11 26.57 -4.46 -9.06
CA GLN A 11 25.43 -5.08 -9.72
C GLN A 11 24.50 -5.61 -8.62
N ARG A 12 23.41 -4.86 -8.36
CA ARG A 12 22.40 -5.20 -7.35
C ARG A 12 21.75 -6.52 -7.75
N PRO A 13 21.69 -7.54 -6.88
CA PRO A 13 20.84 -8.69 -7.13
C PRO A 13 19.39 -8.25 -7.00
N THR A 14 18.77 -7.94 -8.13
CA THR A 14 17.31 -7.85 -8.24
C THR A 14 16.78 -9.26 -8.06
N PHE A 15 16.10 -9.52 -6.95
CA PHE A 15 15.22 -10.69 -6.88
C PHE A 15 13.99 -10.33 -7.70
N ASP A 16 14.02 -10.67 -8.98
CA ASP A 16 12.82 -10.68 -9.81
C ASP A 16 11.94 -11.83 -9.32
N ILE A 17 11.09 -11.54 -8.34
CA ILE A 17 9.82 -12.25 -8.26
C ILE A 17 9.04 -11.74 -9.48
N ALA A 18 9.24 -12.41 -10.61
CA ALA A 18 8.50 -12.16 -11.83
C ALA A 18 7.04 -12.55 -11.58
N VAL A 19 6.22 -11.57 -11.18
CA VAL A 19 4.77 -11.68 -11.25
C VAL A 19 4.38 -11.45 -12.72
N SER A 20 4.49 -12.52 -13.50
CA SER A 20 4.08 -12.54 -14.90
C SER A 20 2.54 -12.52 -14.99
N PRO A 21 1.94 -11.74 -15.91
CA PRO A 21 0.50 -11.81 -16.15
C PRO A 21 0.21 -13.00 -17.06
N SER A 22 -0.17 -14.13 -16.48
CA SER A 22 -0.70 -15.30 -17.22
C SER A 22 -1.92 -15.86 -16.49
N PRO A 23 -2.92 -16.40 -17.22
CA PRO A 23 -4.26 -16.53 -16.69
C PRO A 23 -4.38 -17.81 -15.83
N GLN A 24 -4.79 -17.59 -14.57
CA GLN A 24 -5.63 -18.51 -13.78
C GLN A 24 -5.00 -19.85 -13.35
N SER A 25 -4.00 -19.82 -12.46
CA SER A 25 -3.74 -20.90 -11.47
C SER A 25 -2.66 -20.63 -10.38
N GLU A 26 -2.12 -19.41 -10.25
CA GLU A 26 -0.93 -19.14 -9.40
C GLU A 26 -1.17 -18.23 -8.16
N SER A 27 -2.42 -17.92 -7.80
CA SER A 27 -2.67 -16.92 -6.74
C SER A 27 -2.42 -17.41 -5.30
N GLY A 28 -2.45 -18.73 -5.07
CA GLY A 28 -2.24 -19.35 -3.75
C GLY A 28 -0.76 -19.38 -3.33
N ASP A 29 0.12 -19.73 -4.27
CA ASP A 29 1.54 -19.92 -3.99
C ASP A 29 2.27 -18.58 -3.81
N ASN A 30 1.90 -17.58 -4.62
CA ASN A 30 2.50 -16.25 -4.58
C ASN A 30 2.17 -15.47 -3.30
N ASN A 31 0.92 -15.55 -2.82
CA ASN A 31 0.55 -14.93 -1.54
C ASN A 31 1.22 -15.64 -0.35
N THR A 32 1.42 -16.95 -0.44
CA THR A 32 2.14 -17.71 0.60
C THR A 32 3.61 -17.33 0.63
N ALA A 33 4.27 -17.20 -0.53
CA ALA A 33 5.65 -16.73 -0.63
C ALA A 33 5.82 -15.30 -0.10
N LEU A 34 4.93 -14.39 -0.48
CA LEU A 34 4.93 -13.01 0.01
C LEU A 34 4.69 -12.96 1.53
N LEU A 35 3.74 -13.72 2.04
CA LEU A 35 3.46 -13.82 3.47
C LEU A 35 4.69 -14.30 4.25
N ASN A 36 5.38 -15.33 3.74
CA ASN A 36 6.61 -15.83 4.33
C ASN A 36 7.75 -14.79 4.27
N CYS A 37 7.84 -14.04 3.16
CA CYS A 37 8.79 -12.94 3.02
C CYS A 37 8.55 -11.85 4.08
N LEU A 38 7.31 -11.39 4.26
CA LEU A 38 6.97 -10.41 5.30
C LEU A 38 7.27 -10.93 6.71
N ARG A 39 6.94 -12.20 6.97
CA ARG A 39 7.18 -12.87 8.26
C ARG A 39 8.66 -13.16 8.55
N SER A 40 9.53 -13.12 7.54
CA SER A 40 10.96 -13.37 7.71
C SER A 40 11.68 -12.31 8.56
N GLY A 41 11.06 -11.14 8.76
CA GLY A 41 11.68 -10.00 9.44
C GLY A 41 12.65 -9.21 8.57
N GLN A 42 12.84 -9.59 7.29
CA GLN A 42 13.62 -8.79 6.36
C GLN A 42 12.84 -7.55 5.93
N LEU A 43 13.51 -6.40 5.89
CA LEU A 43 12.90 -5.16 5.41
C LEU A 43 13.01 -5.07 3.89
N HIS A 44 11.86 -4.91 3.25
CA HIS A 44 11.70 -4.65 1.83
C HIS A 44 10.92 -3.34 1.64
N SER A 45 10.77 -2.90 0.40
CA SER A 45 9.90 -1.79 0.05
C SER A 45 9.22 -2.02 -1.29
N LEU A 46 8.09 -1.36 -1.50
CA LEU A 46 7.52 -1.23 -2.82
C LEU A 46 8.28 -0.15 -3.62
N PRO A 47 8.47 -0.33 -4.94
CA PRO A 47 8.97 0.72 -5.82
C PRO A 47 8.12 1.99 -5.71
N ALA A 48 8.73 3.16 -5.91
CA ALA A 48 8.03 4.45 -5.86
C ALA A 48 7.06 4.66 -7.03
N ASP A 49 7.22 3.91 -8.12
CA ASP A 49 6.37 3.91 -9.32
C ASP A 49 5.32 2.77 -9.33
N CYS A 50 5.24 1.98 -8.25
CA CYS A 50 4.31 0.87 -8.13
C CYS A 50 2.86 1.37 -8.25
N GLN A 51 2.11 0.82 -9.22
CA GLN A 51 0.69 1.13 -9.45
C GLN A 51 -0.26 0.27 -8.61
N GLY A 52 0.29 -0.62 -7.78
CA GLY A 52 -0.43 -1.54 -6.93
C GLY A 52 -0.24 -1.23 -5.44
N GLY A 53 -0.49 -2.22 -4.62
CA GLY A 53 -0.25 -2.12 -3.19
C GLY A 53 -0.54 -3.41 -2.45
N LEU A 54 -0.30 -3.39 -1.15
CA LEU A 54 -0.57 -4.51 -0.26
C LEU A 54 -1.54 -4.09 0.84
N ILE A 55 -2.55 -4.90 1.08
CA ILE A 55 -3.30 -4.87 2.34
C ILE A 55 -2.72 -5.96 3.23
N ILE A 56 -2.12 -5.57 4.33
CA ILE A 56 -1.45 -6.46 5.29
C ILE A 56 -2.40 -6.66 6.46
N LEU A 57 -2.88 -7.89 6.62
CA LEU A 57 -3.80 -8.27 7.70
C LEU A 57 -2.98 -8.66 8.92
N LYS A 58 -3.28 -8.04 10.06
CA LYS A 58 -2.71 -8.35 11.38
C LYS A 58 -3.83 -8.84 12.29
N SER A 59 -3.49 -9.32 13.48
CA SER A 59 -4.44 -9.95 14.39
C SER A 59 -5.65 -9.07 14.73
N PHE A 60 -5.46 -7.75 14.83
CA PHE A 60 -6.50 -6.83 15.30
C PHE A 60 -6.86 -5.72 14.30
N TYR A 61 -6.08 -5.54 13.23
CA TYR A 61 -6.29 -4.47 12.26
C TYR A 61 -5.72 -4.86 10.90
N ALA A 62 -6.09 -4.09 9.86
CA ALA A 62 -5.46 -4.16 8.56
C ALA A 62 -4.68 -2.87 8.29
N ASP A 63 -3.64 -2.99 7.48
CA ASP A 63 -2.76 -1.89 7.12
C ASP A 63 -2.59 -1.84 5.60
N PHE A 64 -2.28 -0.67 5.03
CA PHE A 64 -2.10 -0.47 3.59
C PHE A 64 -0.69 0.03 3.28
N ALA A 65 0.02 -0.69 2.41
CA ALA A 65 1.33 -0.29 1.87
C ALA A 65 1.20 -0.04 0.36
N GLY A 66 1.32 1.23 -0.04
CA GLY A 66 1.35 1.64 -1.44
C GLY A 66 2.77 1.92 -1.93
N ALA A 67 2.86 2.61 -3.07
CA ALA A 67 4.12 2.99 -3.69
C ALA A 67 5.12 3.63 -2.69
N GLY A 68 6.38 3.20 -2.75
CA GLY A 68 7.46 3.68 -1.90
C GLY A 68 7.43 3.21 -0.43
N ALA A 69 6.38 2.49 0.00
CA ALA A 69 6.27 2.07 1.39
C ALA A 69 7.22 0.92 1.73
N ALA A 70 7.81 0.97 2.93
CA ALA A 70 8.48 -0.17 3.53
C ALA A 70 7.48 -1.27 3.93
N ILE A 71 7.89 -2.53 3.78
CA ILE A 71 7.14 -3.73 4.15
C ILE A 71 8.08 -4.76 4.79
N GLY A 72 7.53 -5.67 5.58
CA GLY A 72 8.32 -6.69 6.28
C GLY A 72 8.90 -6.12 7.58
N GLY A 73 10.17 -6.43 7.86
CA GLY A 73 10.80 -5.99 9.11
C GLY A 73 10.09 -6.54 10.35
N GLU A 74 10.31 -5.90 11.50
CA GLU A 74 9.70 -6.34 12.76
C GLU A 74 8.18 -6.11 12.79
N PHE A 75 7.69 -5.07 12.13
CA PHE A 75 6.30 -4.64 12.23
C PHE A 75 5.34 -5.55 11.46
N ASP A 76 5.78 -6.24 10.40
CA ASP A 76 4.94 -7.18 9.65
C ASP A 76 5.22 -8.66 9.99
N ARG A 77 6.13 -8.94 10.93
CA ARG A 77 6.49 -10.31 11.36
C ARG A 77 5.28 -11.15 11.79
N HIS A 78 4.27 -10.50 12.35
CA HIS A 78 3.06 -11.15 12.88
C HIS A 78 1.82 -10.94 11.99
N CYS A 79 1.99 -10.56 10.71
CA CYS A 79 0.84 -10.50 9.81
C CYS A 79 0.22 -11.90 9.63
N THR A 80 -1.10 -11.97 9.61
CA THR A 80 -1.88 -13.21 9.49
C THR A 80 -2.12 -13.58 8.04
N ALA A 81 -2.24 -12.57 7.17
CA ALA A 81 -2.43 -12.71 5.74
C ALA A 81 -1.99 -11.44 5.01
N VAL A 82 -1.85 -11.53 3.69
CA VAL A 82 -1.57 -10.41 2.81
C VAL A 82 -2.48 -10.50 1.61
N TYR A 83 -2.97 -9.36 1.14
CA TYR A 83 -3.74 -9.24 -0.09
C TYR A 83 -3.00 -8.30 -1.04
N THR A 84 -2.64 -8.83 -2.20
CA THR A 84 -1.97 -8.09 -3.28
C THR A 84 -2.99 -7.40 -4.16
N ILE A 85 -2.80 -6.09 -4.37
CA ILE A 85 -3.60 -5.28 -5.28
C ILE A 85 -2.75 -4.98 -6.52
N GLY A 86 -3.17 -5.51 -7.67
CA GLY A 86 -2.42 -5.38 -8.92
C GLY A 86 -1.08 -6.12 -8.90
N SER A 87 -0.13 -5.65 -9.72
CA SER A 87 1.23 -6.20 -9.78
C SER A 87 2.14 -5.50 -8.79
N VAL A 88 2.79 -6.28 -7.92
CA VAL A 88 3.64 -5.78 -6.85
C VAL A 88 5.01 -6.44 -6.94
N ARG A 89 6.06 -5.62 -6.94
CA ARG A 89 7.47 -6.05 -6.88
C ARG A 89 8.06 -5.60 -5.56
N LEU A 90 8.99 -6.40 -5.02
CA LEU A 90 9.67 -6.09 -3.77
C LEU A 90 11.10 -5.67 -4.05
N GLU A 91 11.53 -4.57 -3.45
CA GLU A 91 12.91 -4.10 -3.53
C GLU A 91 13.58 -4.18 -2.17
N ARG A 92 14.83 -4.64 -2.14
CA ARG A 92 15.63 -4.62 -0.92
C ARG A 92 16.33 -3.26 -0.81
N ARG A 93 16.11 -2.57 0.31
CA ARG A 93 16.81 -1.32 0.63
C ARG A 93 17.97 -1.59 1.55
N THR A 94 19.18 -1.30 1.09
CA THR A 94 20.43 -1.56 1.81
C THR A 94 21.00 -0.31 2.47
N SER A 95 20.76 0.88 1.90
CA SER A 95 21.25 2.13 2.48
C SER A 95 20.37 2.58 3.64
N ARG A 96 20.98 3.23 4.63
CA ARG A 96 20.24 3.77 5.77
C ARG A 96 19.21 4.82 5.32
N VAL A 97 19.59 5.71 4.41
CA VAL A 97 18.74 6.79 3.90
C VAL A 97 17.50 6.23 3.19
N GLU A 98 17.68 5.29 2.27
CA GLU A 98 16.54 4.66 1.56
C GLU A 98 15.59 3.93 2.52
N ARG A 99 16.14 3.30 3.57
CA ARG A 99 15.33 2.65 4.60
C ARG A 99 14.54 3.66 5.41
N GLU A 100 15.15 4.77 5.81
CA GLU A 100 14.47 5.86 6.54
C GLU A 100 13.35 6.46 5.68
N GLU A 101 13.58 6.73 4.40
CA GLU A 101 12.57 7.28 3.48
C GLU A 101 11.37 6.35 3.28
N THR A 102 11.62 5.06 3.04
CA THR A 102 10.55 4.06 2.83
C THR A 102 9.77 3.79 4.12
N LEU A 103 10.44 3.82 5.28
CA LEU A 103 9.78 3.75 6.59
C LEU A 103 8.94 4.99 6.87
N GLN A 104 9.43 6.19 6.56
CA GLN A 104 8.67 7.42 6.73
C GLN A 104 7.42 7.42 5.85
N THR A 105 7.55 6.93 4.62
CA THR A 105 6.41 6.71 3.72
C THR A 105 5.40 5.74 4.33
N ARG A 106 5.87 4.62 4.90
CA ARG A 106 5.02 3.64 5.60
C ARG A 106 4.29 4.26 6.80
N ILE A 107 4.96 5.10 7.58
CA ILE A 107 4.37 5.83 8.70
C ILE A 107 3.27 6.77 8.20
N ALA A 108 3.49 7.52 7.13
CA ALA A 108 2.50 8.43 6.56
C ALA A 108 1.22 7.68 6.11
N TYR A 109 1.34 6.49 5.53
CA TYR A 109 0.19 5.63 5.24
C TYR A 109 -0.58 5.26 6.53
N ALA A 110 0.13 4.82 7.56
CA ALA A 110 -0.47 4.41 8.82
C ALA A 110 -1.15 5.57 9.57
N GLU A 111 -0.51 6.74 9.60
CA GLU A 111 -1.07 7.98 10.16
C GLU A 111 -2.34 8.39 9.42
N LYS A 112 -2.34 8.31 8.09
CA LYS A 112 -3.53 8.66 7.31
C LYS A 112 -4.70 7.70 7.56
N LEU A 113 -4.43 6.41 7.70
CA LEU A 113 -5.45 5.44 8.12
C LEU A 113 -5.96 5.75 9.53
N ALA A 114 -5.06 6.07 10.46
CA ALA A 114 -5.42 6.45 11.82
C ALA A 114 -6.34 7.70 11.83
N ASP A 115 -6.02 8.75 11.07
CA ASP A 115 -6.86 9.95 10.93
C ASP A 115 -8.27 9.61 10.45
N ILE A 116 -8.39 8.74 9.44
CA ILE A 116 -9.69 8.31 8.94
C ILE A 116 -10.45 7.54 10.02
N THR A 117 -9.77 6.69 10.82
CA THR A 117 -10.41 5.94 11.90
C THR A 117 -10.98 6.82 13.01
N GLN A 118 -10.39 8.01 13.24
CA GLN A 118 -10.87 8.98 14.23
C GLN A 118 -12.16 9.71 13.82
N VAL A 119 -12.58 9.61 12.55
CA VAL A 119 -13.84 10.21 12.12
C VAL A 119 -15.03 9.47 12.74
N ALA A 120 -15.84 10.19 13.52
CA ALA A 120 -16.92 9.61 14.31
C ALA A 120 -18.00 8.90 13.48
N VAL A 121 -18.36 9.44 12.30
CA VAL A 121 -19.43 8.92 11.45
C VAL A 121 -18.92 7.76 10.59
N PRO A 122 -19.41 6.50 10.77
CA PRO A 122 -18.88 5.34 10.05
C PRO A 122 -19.04 5.42 8.53
N LEU A 123 -20.17 5.97 8.04
CA LEU A 123 -20.40 6.14 6.60
C LEU A 123 -19.37 7.09 5.98
N ARG A 124 -18.99 8.15 6.73
CA ARG A 124 -17.95 9.09 6.30
C ARG A 124 -16.57 8.43 6.30
N ARG A 125 -16.24 7.59 7.29
CA ARG A 125 -15.02 6.76 7.27
C ARG A 125 -14.95 5.90 6.01
N GLY A 126 -16.05 5.22 5.70
CA GLY A 126 -16.17 4.37 4.51
C GLY A 126 -15.94 5.13 3.20
N GLY A 127 -16.42 6.37 3.10
CA GLY A 127 -16.13 7.23 1.93
C GLY A 127 -14.67 7.66 1.87
N LEU A 128 -14.14 8.17 2.99
CA LEU A 128 -12.76 8.67 3.07
C LEU A 128 -11.71 7.60 2.74
N ILE A 129 -11.92 6.35 3.15
CA ILE A 129 -10.98 5.26 2.80
C ILE A 129 -11.02 4.94 1.31
N VAL A 130 -12.19 4.98 0.67
CA VAL A 130 -12.31 4.75 -0.78
C VAL A 130 -11.63 5.90 -1.54
N ASP A 131 -11.86 7.14 -1.12
CA ASP A 131 -11.22 8.31 -1.73
C ASP A 131 -9.69 8.28 -1.54
N TYR A 132 -9.22 7.86 -0.37
CA TYR A 132 -7.80 7.72 -0.10
C TYR A 132 -7.14 6.64 -0.97
N LEU A 133 -7.73 5.45 -1.06
CA LEU A 133 -7.21 4.38 -1.92
C LEU A 133 -7.20 4.79 -3.40
N SER A 134 -8.18 5.58 -3.84
CA SER A 134 -8.27 6.07 -5.23
C SER A 134 -7.16 7.08 -5.59
N GLN A 135 -6.43 7.64 -4.63
CA GLN A 135 -5.29 8.52 -4.89
C GLN A 135 -4.04 7.72 -5.31
N TRP A 136 -3.97 6.45 -4.94
CA TRP A 136 -2.78 5.60 -5.11
C TRP A 136 -3.02 4.46 -6.08
N LEU A 137 -4.27 4.03 -6.25
CA LEU A 137 -4.63 2.89 -7.06
C LEU A 137 -5.43 3.34 -8.29
N PRO A 138 -5.12 2.80 -9.48
CA PRO A 138 -6.01 2.88 -10.63
C PRO A 138 -7.42 2.42 -10.27
N ALA A 139 -8.43 3.06 -10.86
CA ALA A 139 -9.84 2.80 -10.56
C ALA A 139 -10.21 1.33 -10.76
N GLU A 140 -9.66 0.70 -11.79
CA GLU A 140 -9.87 -0.71 -12.13
C GLU A 140 -9.37 -1.62 -11.01
N LEU A 141 -8.19 -1.32 -10.45
CA LEU A 141 -7.60 -2.09 -9.35
C LEU A 141 -8.35 -1.84 -8.04
N ALA A 142 -8.73 -0.60 -7.75
CA ALA A 142 -9.48 -0.26 -6.54
C ALA A 142 -10.81 -1.03 -6.45
N MET A 143 -11.49 -1.24 -7.59
CA MET A 143 -12.73 -2.03 -7.65
C MET A 143 -12.54 -3.52 -7.38
N THR A 144 -11.32 -4.06 -7.52
CA THR A 144 -11.05 -5.47 -7.23
C THR A 144 -10.96 -5.78 -5.74
N ILE A 145 -10.81 -4.76 -4.89
CA ILE A 145 -10.58 -4.95 -3.46
C ILE A 145 -11.90 -5.37 -2.79
N PRO A 146 -11.93 -6.51 -2.07
CA PRO A 146 -13.08 -6.91 -1.28
C PRO A 146 -13.45 -5.85 -0.25
N GLN A 147 -14.75 -5.60 -0.09
CA GLN A 147 -15.28 -4.60 0.83
C GLN A 147 -14.91 -4.91 2.29
N GLU A 148 -14.71 -6.19 2.60
CA GLU A 148 -14.24 -6.71 3.87
C GLU A 148 -12.84 -6.21 4.21
N LEU A 149 -11.96 -6.13 3.21
CA LEU A 149 -10.60 -5.63 3.41
C LEU A 149 -10.59 -4.12 3.56
N ILE A 150 -11.35 -3.40 2.73
CA ILE A 150 -11.50 -1.94 2.85
C ILE A 150 -12.07 -1.57 4.23
N GLY A 151 -13.10 -2.27 4.67
CA GLY A 151 -13.73 -2.03 5.97
C GLY A 151 -12.78 -2.26 7.15
N LYS A 152 -11.91 -3.28 7.06
CA LYS A 152 -10.89 -3.57 8.08
C LYS A 152 -9.83 -2.48 8.22
N LEU A 153 -9.51 -1.73 7.16
CA LEU A 153 -8.54 -0.63 7.22
C LEU A 153 -8.99 0.50 8.15
N VAL A 154 -10.31 0.71 8.29
CA VAL A 154 -10.88 1.86 9.03
C VAL A 154 -11.96 1.48 10.05
N GLY A 155 -12.04 0.21 10.41
CA GLY A 155 -12.95 -0.29 11.44
C GLY A 155 -14.44 -0.04 11.12
N VAL A 156 -14.86 -0.39 9.90
CA VAL A 156 -16.28 -0.31 9.49
C VAL A 156 -16.76 -1.61 8.86
N LEU A 157 -18.08 -1.82 8.86
CA LEU A 157 -18.68 -2.99 8.26
C LEU A 157 -18.60 -2.92 6.72
N PRO A 158 -18.48 -4.06 6.00
CA PRO A 158 -18.42 -4.08 4.53
C PRO A 158 -19.63 -3.39 3.89
N VAL A 159 -20.82 -3.54 4.49
CA VAL A 159 -22.05 -2.86 4.03
C VAL A 159 -21.94 -1.34 4.12
N THR A 160 -21.24 -0.80 5.12
CA THR A 160 -20.99 0.64 5.27
C THR A 160 -20.13 1.17 4.12
N VAL A 161 -19.08 0.43 3.73
CA VAL A 161 -18.23 0.79 2.57
C VAL A 161 -19.05 0.76 1.29
N LYS A 162 -19.85 -0.30 1.08
CA LYS A 162 -20.74 -0.42 -0.08
C LYS A 162 -21.75 0.73 -0.19
N LEU A 163 -22.32 1.17 0.93
CA LEU A 163 -23.24 2.31 0.97
C LEU A 163 -22.52 3.63 0.65
N ALA A 164 -21.33 3.85 1.23
CA ALA A 164 -20.53 5.04 0.94
C ALA A 164 -20.18 5.16 -0.55
N GLY A 165 -19.81 4.03 -1.18
CA GLY A 165 -19.55 3.98 -2.63
C GLY A 165 -20.77 4.32 -3.49
N ARG A 166 -21.98 3.93 -3.06
CA ARG A 166 -23.23 4.29 -3.76
C ARG A 166 -23.59 5.76 -3.62
N SER A 167 -23.45 6.32 -2.42
CA SER A 167 -23.68 7.75 -2.18
C SER A 167 -22.76 8.63 -3.03
N ARG A 168 -21.53 8.18 -3.32
CA ARG A 168 -20.60 8.84 -4.25
C ARG A 168 -21.10 8.83 -5.70
N GLN A 169 -21.70 7.73 -6.15
CA GLN A 169 -22.31 7.65 -7.49
C GLN A 169 -23.59 8.49 -7.62
N GLN A 170 -24.28 8.75 -6.51
CA GLN A 170 -25.51 9.56 -6.46
C GLN A 170 -25.24 11.05 -6.21
N GLY A 171 -24.04 11.41 -5.73
CA GLY A 171 -23.64 12.77 -5.35
C GLY A 171 -22.72 13.48 -6.35
N THR A 172 -22.58 13.01 -7.59
CA THR A 172 -21.87 13.76 -8.65
C THR A 172 -22.71 14.93 -9.14
N GLY A 173 -22.79 15.95 -8.30
CA GLY A 173 -23.23 17.31 -8.56
C GLY A 173 -22.65 18.16 -7.43
N GLU A 174 -21.59 18.93 -7.72
CA GLU A 174 -20.78 19.76 -6.82
C GLU A 174 -19.55 19.09 -6.18
N MET A 175 -18.40 19.28 -6.86
CA MET A 175 -17.06 19.16 -6.29
C MET A 175 -16.74 20.45 -5.52
N PRO A 176 -16.32 20.41 -4.23
CA PRO A 176 -15.65 21.54 -3.63
C PRO A 176 -14.22 21.63 -4.19
N THR A 177 -13.89 22.84 -4.64
CA THR A 177 -12.63 23.25 -5.25
C THR A 177 -11.38 22.81 -4.48
N MET A 178 -10.39 22.37 -5.24
CA MET A 178 -9.02 22.03 -4.86
C MET A 178 -8.38 23.00 -3.84
N ILE A 179 -7.74 22.44 -2.81
CA ILE A 179 -6.62 23.08 -2.13
C ILE A 179 -5.35 22.42 -2.67
N ALA A 180 -4.54 23.20 -3.40
CA ALA A 180 -3.22 22.79 -3.88
C ALA A 180 -2.24 22.64 -2.70
N PRO A 181 -1.30 21.69 -2.72
CA PRO A 181 -0.25 21.63 -1.71
C PRO A 181 0.73 22.79 -1.91
N LEU A 182 1.02 23.54 -0.84
CA LEU A 182 2.15 24.47 -0.79
C LEU A 182 3.44 23.68 -1.05
N ARG A 183 4.13 23.99 -2.14
CA ARG A 183 5.56 23.71 -2.27
C ARG A 183 6.31 24.67 -1.35
N MET A 184 6.94 24.15 -0.29
CA MET A 184 8.01 24.89 0.39
C MET A 184 9.30 24.72 -0.43
N VAL A 185 9.90 25.86 -0.77
CA VAL A 185 11.30 26.01 -1.19
C VAL A 185 12.11 26.34 0.05
#